data_AF-A0A0J0UHY2-F1
#
_entry.id   AF-A0A0J0UHY2-F1
#
_cell.length_a   1.000
_cell.length_b   1.000
_cell.length_c   1.000
_cell.angle_alpha   90.00
_cell.angle_beta   90.00
_cell.angle_gamma   90.00
#
_symmetry.space_group_name_H-M   'P 1'
#
loop_
_entity.id
_entity.type
_entity.pdbx_description
1 polymer ?
#
loop_
_entity_poly.entity_id
_entity_poly.type
_entity_poly.pdbx_seq_one_letter_code
_entity_poly.pdbx_strand_id
1 'polypeptide(L)'
;MLTTAQKTAETRHDRLDALRGFAMVWMTAFHFCFDLSHFGYWPQDFRADPLWTVQRTLIVSLFLGCAGLAQAVAWQRQVGWARFARRWSQITACALLVTVGSFLMFPRSFIYFGVLHGMAVMLVITRLTAGWGGWLWLAGLLALVSPWVAGWALQGPLSEWAPLFNGRGLNWLGWISRKPFTEDYVPLFPWLGVMWWGMAAGQWLVVRSDGWLSRPLPRVVAPLAGLGRYSLSYYMLHQPVLIGGLLLAGWLAGRA
;
A
#
# COMPACT_ATOMS: atom_id res chain seq x y z
N MET A 1 -38.82 -18.09 -22.88
CA MET A 1 -37.91 -18.45 -21.77
C MET A 1 -36.49 -18.02 -22.14
N LEU A 2 -36.11 -16.81 -21.76
CA LEU A 2 -34.75 -16.29 -21.92
C LEU A 2 -33.98 -16.66 -20.65
N THR A 3 -33.01 -17.56 -20.77
CA THR A 3 -32.13 -17.99 -19.69
C THR A 3 -31.34 -16.80 -19.13
N THR A 4 -31.69 -16.45 -17.90
CA THR A 4 -30.96 -16.03 -16.69
C THR A 4 -29.41 -16.12 -16.65
N ALA A 5 -28.70 -15.92 -17.76
CA ALA A 5 -27.23 -15.98 -17.83
C ALA A 5 -26.56 -14.66 -18.27
N GLN A 6 -27.31 -13.59 -18.46
CA GLN A 6 -26.77 -12.22 -18.44
C GLN A 6 -26.82 -11.65 -17.03
N LYS A 7 -26.21 -12.34 -16.06
CA LYS A 7 -25.71 -11.65 -14.88
C LYS A 7 -24.55 -10.82 -15.39
N THR A 8 -24.80 -9.53 -15.61
CA THR A 8 -23.80 -8.53 -16.00
C THR A 8 -22.48 -8.85 -15.31
N ALA A 9 -21.55 -9.44 -16.06
CA ALA A 9 -20.18 -9.52 -15.64
C ALA A 9 -19.71 -8.07 -15.66
N GLU A 10 -19.92 -7.35 -14.55
CA GLU A 10 -19.34 -6.03 -14.29
C GLU A 10 -17.90 -6.12 -14.76
N THR A 11 -17.58 -5.49 -15.90
CA THR A 11 -16.38 -5.76 -16.71
C THR A 11 -15.14 -5.75 -15.82
N ARG A 12 -14.67 -6.90 -15.32
CA ARG A 12 -13.60 -6.93 -14.31
C ARG A 12 -12.28 -6.59 -15.00
N HIS A 13 -11.49 -5.70 -14.39
CA HIS A 13 -10.22 -5.26 -14.97
C HIS A 13 -9.10 -6.20 -14.53
N ASP A 14 -9.02 -7.36 -15.17
CA ASP A 14 -8.08 -8.42 -14.81
C ASP A 14 -6.61 -7.94 -14.82
N ARG A 15 -6.24 -7.00 -15.69
CA ARG A 15 -4.90 -6.37 -15.70
C ARG A 15 -4.56 -5.63 -14.42
N LEU A 16 -5.52 -4.89 -13.87
CA LEU A 16 -5.33 -4.21 -12.60
C LEU A 16 -5.22 -5.22 -11.45
N ASP A 17 -6.00 -6.29 -11.50
CA ASP A 17 -5.88 -7.38 -10.54
C ASP A 17 -4.51 -8.08 -10.67
N ALA A 18 -4.01 -8.33 -11.88
CA ALA A 18 -2.69 -8.93 -12.10
C ALA A 18 -1.55 -8.04 -11.60
N LEU A 19 -1.64 -6.73 -11.81
CA LEU A 19 -0.65 -5.77 -11.29
C LEU A 19 -0.62 -5.79 -9.75
N ARG A 20 -1.79 -5.85 -9.11
CA ARG A 20 -1.89 -6.04 -7.66
C ARG A 20 -1.31 -7.38 -7.22
N GLY A 21 -1.61 -8.46 -7.93
CA GLY A 21 -1.07 -9.80 -7.65
C GLY A 21 0.46 -9.84 -7.74
N PHE A 22 1.04 -9.19 -8.76
CA PHE A 22 2.49 -9.04 -8.88
C PHE A 22 3.09 -8.31 -7.66
N ALA A 23 2.51 -7.17 -7.27
CA ALA A 23 2.94 -6.43 -6.09
C ALA A 23 2.92 -7.28 -4.81
N MET A 24 1.89 -8.11 -4.66
CA MET A 24 1.71 -9.01 -3.51
C MET A 24 2.78 -10.10 -3.46
N VAL A 25 3.07 -10.76 -4.59
CA VAL A 25 4.13 -11.79 -4.66
C VAL A 25 5.49 -11.17 -4.35
N TRP A 26 5.78 -9.99 -4.91
CA TRP A 26 7.03 -9.28 -4.64
C TRP A 26 7.16 -8.89 -3.16
N MET A 27 6.11 -8.32 -2.57
CA MET A 27 6.06 -8.02 -1.13
C MET A 27 6.29 -9.26 -0.27
N THR A 28 5.68 -10.41 -0.61
CA THR A 28 5.89 -11.65 0.14
C THR A 28 7.33 -12.13 0.06
N ALA A 29 7.96 -12.06 -1.12
CA ALA A 29 9.39 -12.39 -1.26
C ALA A 29 10.27 -11.44 -0.43
N PHE A 30 9.96 -10.14 -0.44
CA PHE A 30 10.66 -9.14 0.35
C PHE A 30 10.55 -9.43 1.86
N HIS A 31 9.34 -9.67 2.38
CA HIS A 31 9.15 -9.99 3.79
C HIS A 31 9.74 -11.34 4.19
N PHE A 32 9.72 -12.34 3.31
CA PHE A 32 10.40 -13.60 3.58
C PHE A 32 11.91 -13.39 3.79
N CYS A 33 12.56 -12.57 2.95
CA CYS A 33 13.97 -12.21 3.14
C CYS A 33 14.19 -11.41 4.43
N PHE A 34 13.28 -10.49 4.76
CA PHE A 34 13.31 -9.75 6.02
C PHE A 34 13.23 -10.69 7.23
N ASP A 35 12.30 -11.64 7.21
CA ASP A 35 12.09 -12.60 8.28
C ASP A 35 13.29 -13.54 8.44
N LEU A 36 13.89 -14.00 7.34
CA LEU A 36 15.14 -14.78 7.38
C LEU A 36 16.26 -14.00 8.09
N SER A 37 16.37 -12.69 7.83
CA SER A 37 17.33 -11.84 8.53
C SER A 37 16.94 -11.62 10.00
N HIS A 38 15.66 -11.41 10.29
CA HIS A 38 15.14 -11.21 11.63
C HIS A 38 15.40 -12.42 12.54
N PHE A 39 15.18 -13.63 12.03
CA PHE A 39 15.44 -14.88 12.75
C PHE A 39 16.92 -15.33 12.68
N GLY A 40 17.80 -14.55 12.07
CA GLY A 40 19.25 -14.82 12.04
C GLY A 40 19.69 -15.91 11.05
N TYR A 41 18.82 -16.38 10.15
CA TYR A 41 19.18 -17.35 9.11
C TYR A 41 20.02 -16.73 8.00
N TRP A 42 19.76 -15.48 7.65
CA TRP A 42 20.48 -14.75 6.61
C TRP A 42 20.57 -13.26 6.95
N PRO A 43 21.60 -12.84 7.71
CA PRO A 43 21.72 -11.45 8.17
C PRO A 43 21.86 -10.48 6.99
N GLN A 44 20.99 -9.47 6.91
CA GLN A 44 20.95 -8.44 5.88
C GLN A 44 20.54 -7.08 6.49
N ASP A 45 20.94 -5.97 5.89
CA ASP A 45 20.58 -4.62 6.36
C ASP A 45 19.37 -4.03 5.60
N PHE A 46 18.17 -4.28 6.10
CA PHE A 46 16.92 -3.74 5.53
C PHE A 46 16.70 -2.24 5.81
N ARG A 47 17.55 -1.60 6.60
CA ARG A 47 17.39 -0.19 7.00
C ARG A 47 18.23 0.75 6.14
N ALA A 48 19.44 0.34 5.75
CA ALA A 48 20.36 1.18 5.00
C ALA A 48 20.64 0.70 3.57
N ASP A 49 20.57 -0.61 3.29
CA ASP A 49 20.95 -1.13 1.97
C ASP A 49 19.99 -0.64 0.87
N PRO A 50 20.51 -0.01 -0.20
CA PRO A 50 19.72 0.39 -1.37
C PRO A 50 18.92 -0.75 -1.99
N LEU A 51 19.45 -1.98 -2.00
CA LEU A 51 18.77 -3.14 -2.57
C LEU A 51 17.40 -3.35 -1.91
N TRP A 52 17.35 -3.28 -0.57
CA TRP A 52 16.12 -3.51 0.18
C TRP A 52 15.24 -2.25 0.25
N THR A 53 15.85 -1.09 0.46
CA THR A 53 15.10 0.17 0.61
C THR A 53 14.43 0.63 -0.70
N VAL A 54 15.08 0.42 -1.85
CA VAL A 54 14.48 0.70 -3.17
C VAL A 54 13.36 -0.29 -3.47
N GLN A 55 13.56 -1.59 -3.24
CA GLN A 55 12.50 -2.60 -3.41
C GLN A 55 11.25 -2.26 -2.60
N ARG A 56 11.41 -1.96 -1.30
CA ARG A 56 10.30 -1.51 -0.44
C ARG A 56 9.57 -0.32 -1.07
N THR A 57 10.32 0.67 -1.55
CA THR A 57 9.75 1.88 -2.16
C THR A 57 8.95 1.55 -3.42
N LEU A 58 9.47 0.70 -4.29
CA LEU A 58 8.79 0.27 -5.52
C LEU A 58 7.53 -0.55 -5.22
N ILE A 59 7.61 -1.48 -4.27
CA ILE A 59 6.47 -2.32 -3.84
C ILE A 59 5.33 -1.45 -3.32
N VAL A 60 5.61 -0.55 -2.37
CA VAL A 60 4.60 0.35 -1.80
C VAL A 60 4.04 1.29 -2.87
N SER A 61 4.91 1.84 -3.74
CA SER A 61 4.46 2.68 -4.85
C SER A 61 3.49 1.95 -5.77
N LEU A 62 3.80 0.68 -6.09
CA LEU A 62 2.95 -0.12 -6.95
C LEU A 62 1.59 -0.42 -6.29
N PHE A 63 1.58 -0.77 -5.00
CA PHE A 63 0.35 -1.00 -4.25
C PHE A 63 -0.55 0.24 -4.21
N LEU A 64 0.01 1.40 -3.89
CA LEU A 64 -0.74 2.65 -3.78
C LEU A 64 -1.16 3.20 -5.14
N GLY A 65 -0.31 3.07 -6.17
CA GLY A 65 -0.66 3.38 -7.54
C GLY A 65 -1.82 2.50 -8.03
N CYS A 66 -1.81 1.20 -7.74
CA CYS A 66 -2.92 0.30 -8.01
C CYS A 66 -4.20 0.68 -7.25
N ALA A 67 -4.09 1.12 -6.00
CA ALA A 67 -5.22 1.60 -5.23
C ALA A 67 -5.83 2.88 -5.84
N GLY A 68 -4.99 3.80 -6.31
CA GLY A 68 -5.41 4.98 -7.08
C GLY A 68 -6.13 4.61 -8.38
N LEU A 69 -5.55 3.71 -9.18
CA LEU A 69 -6.18 3.17 -10.39
C LEU A 69 -7.55 2.54 -10.07
N ALA A 70 -7.65 1.79 -8.97
CA ALA A 70 -8.91 1.21 -8.53
C ALA A 70 -9.94 2.27 -8.10
N GLN A 71 -9.52 3.37 -7.47
CA GLN A 71 -10.39 4.51 -7.17
C GLN A 71 -10.91 5.17 -8.45
N ALA A 72 -10.09 5.27 -9.50
CA ALA A 72 -10.54 5.82 -10.79
C ALA A 72 -11.64 4.97 -11.44
N VAL A 73 -11.48 3.64 -11.41
CA VAL A 73 -12.54 2.71 -11.87
C VAL A 73 -13.81 2.86 -11.02
N ALA A 74 -13.67 2.94 -9.70
CA ALA A 74 -14.81 3.09 -8.79
C ALA A 74 -15.54 4.43 -9.00
N TRP A 75 -14.78 5.50 -9.31
CA TRP A 75 -15.30 6.81 -9.66
C TRP A 75 -16.09 6.76 -10.97
N GLN A 76 -15.53 6.18 -12.04
CA GLN A 76 -16.24 6.03 -13.32
C GLN A 76 -17.55 5.26 -13.17
N ARG A 77 -17.55 4.20 -12.35
CA ARG A 77 -18.74 3.37 -12.08
C ARG A 77 -19.71 4.00 -11.08
N GLN A 78 -19.45 5.21 -10.60
CA GLN A 78 -20.30 5.90 -9.62
C GLN A 78 -20.59 5.05 -8.38
N VAL A 79 -19.57 4.34 -7.88
CA VAL A 79 -19.72 3.46 -6.70
C VAL A 79 -20.18 4.28 -5.50
N GLY A 80 -21.38 4.00 -4.98
CA GLY A 80 -21.97 4.71 -3.85
C GLY A 80 -21.18 4.61 -2.54
N TRP A 81 -21.42 5.57 -1.63
CA TRP A 81 -20.72 5.69 -0.35
C TRP A 81 -20.85 4.47 0.56
N ALA A 82 -22.00 3.79 0.56
CA ALA A 82 -22.20 2.60 1.39
C ALA A 82 -21.22 1.45 1.04
N ARG A 83 -20.98 1.21 -0.26
CA ARG A 83 -20.03 0.18 -0.71
C ARG A 83 -18.59 0.59 -0.42
N PHE A 84 -18.27 1.87 -0.59
CA PHE A 84 -16.97 2.42 -0.19
C PHE A 84 -16.72 2.26 1.31
N ALA A 85 -17.66 2.70 2.14
CA ALA A 85 -17.55 2.65 3.60
C ALA A 85 -17.35 1.22 4.12
N ARG A 86 -18.02 0.23 3.52
CA ARG A 86 -17.83 -1.19 3.85
C ARG A 86 -16.42 -1.67 3.54
N ARG A 87 -15.87 -1.31 2.39
CA ARG A 87 -14.50 -1.71 2.02
C ARG A 87 -13.47 -0.96 2.86
N TRP A 88 -13.70 0.32 3.09
CA TRP A 88 -12.87 1.16 3.92
C TRP A 88 -12.84 0.64 5.37
N SER A 89 -13.98 0.28 5.96
CA SER A 89 -14.03 -0.25 7.32
C SER A 89 -13.29 -1.57 7.47
N GLN A 90 -13.31 -2.45 6.45
CA GLN A 90 -12.47 -3.66 6.43
C GLN A 90 -10.97 -3.31 6.49
N ILE A 91 -10.53 -2.32 5.71
CA ILE A 91 -9.12 -1.88 5.70
C ILE A 91 -8.74 -1.27 7.04
N THR A 92 -9.58 -0.40 7.60
CA THR A 92 -9.36 0.21 8.91
C THR A 92 -9.31 -0.83 10.02
N ALA A 93 -10.23 -1.80 10.03
CA ALA A 93 -10.20 -2.91 11.00
C ALA A 93 -8.92 -3.74 10.87
N CYS A 94 -8.49 -4.04 9.65
CA CYS A 94 -7.21 -4.72 9.40
C CYS A 94 -6.01 -3.90 9.88
N ALA A 95 -6.03 -2.58 9.70
CA ALA A 95 -4.98 -1.68 10.21
C ALA A 95 -4.87 -1.77 11.74
N LEU A 96 -6.00 -1.71 12.45
CA LEU A 96 -6.03 -1.88 13.91
C LEU A 96 -5.53 -3.25 14.35
N LEU A 97 -5.91 -4.33 13.64
CA LEU A 97 -5.41 -5.68 13.93
C LEU A 97 -3.89 -5.78 13.73
N VAL A 98 -3.33 -5.11 12.70
CA VAL A 98 -1.88 -5.04 12.49
C VAL A 98 -1.19 -4.29 13.64
N THR A 99 -1.78 -3.20 14.14
CA THR A 99 -1.25 -2.49 15.32
C THR A 99 -1.23 -3.39 16.54
N VAL A 100 -2.34 -4.08 16.83
CA VAL A 100 -2.43 -5.01 17.97
C VAL A 100 -1.43 -6.15 17.82
N GLY A 101 -1.40 -6.82 16.66
CA GLY A 101 -0.49 -7.95 16.41
C GLY A 101 0.98 -7.55 16.51
N SER A 102 1.35 -6.41 15.91
CA SER A 102 2.72 -5.89 16.00
C SER A 102 3.08 -5.40 17.39
N PHE A 103 2.12 -4.91 18.19
CA PHE A 103 2.37 -4.54 19.58
C PHE A 103 2.69 -5.76 20.45
N LEU A 104 2.00 -6.88 20.22
CA LEU A 104 2.27 -8.12 20.93
C LEU A 104 3.63 -8.72 20.56
N MET A 105 4.05 -8.60 19.29
CA MET A 105 5.32 -9.16 18.81
C MET A 105 6.52 -8.22 19.03
N PHE A 106 6.32 -6.91 18.87
CA PHE A 106 7.35 -5.86 18.87
C PHE A 106 6.94 -4.65 19.73
N PRO A 107 6.82 -4.80 21.07
CA PRO A 107 6.22 -3.76 21.92
C PRO A 107 6.96 -2.40 21.89
N ARG A 108 8.26 -2.39 21.56
CA ARG A 108 9.07 -1.17 21.47
C ARG A 108 9.02 -0.48 20.10
N SER A 109 8.61 -1.18 19.05
CA SER A 109 8.62 -0.74 17.64
C SER A 109 7.35 -1.08 16.88
N PHE A 110 6.24 -1.26 17.60
CA PHE A 110 4.96 -1.63 17.01
C PHE A 110 4.48 -0.65 15.94
N ILE A 111 3.68 -1.18 15.00
CA ILE A 111 3.19 -0.44 13.84
C ILE A 111 2.00 0.41 14.27
N TYR A 112 2.25 1.67 14.64
CA TYR A 112 1.18 2.63 14.94
C TYR A 112 0.66 3.36 13.68
N PHE A 113 1.47 3.44 12.62
CA PHE A 113 1.08 4.06 11.35
C PHE A 113 1.82 3.44 10.14
N GLY A 114 1.39 2.23 9.77
CA GLY A 114 1.88 1.51 8.59
C GLY A 114 1.01 1.70 7.33
N VAL A 115 1.29 0.92 6.29
CA VAL A 115 0.64 1.05 4.97
C VAL A 115 -0.90 0.96 5.01
N LEU A 116 -1.50 0.12 5.87
CA LEU A 116 -2.96 0.03 5.97
C LEU A 116 -3.58 1.27 6.65
N HIS A 117 -2.89 1.88 7.61
CA HIS A 117 -3.32 3.12 8.26
C HIS A 117 -3.28 4.27 7.26
N GLY A 118 -2.15 4.40 6.56
CA GLY A 118 -1.99 5.36 5.47
C GLY A 118 -3.04 5.15 4.38
N MET A 119 -3.27 3.91 3.95
CA MET A 119 -4.29 3.55 2.96
C MET A 119 -5.69 3.99 3.40
N ALA A 120 -6.08 3.76 4.65
CA ALA A 120 -7.38 4.17 5.17
C ALA A 120 -7.61 5.68 5.04
N VAL A 121 -6.60 6.50 5.33
CA VAL A 121 -6.66 7.97 5.18
C VAL A 121 -6.64 8.36 3.71
N MET A 122 -5.68 7.84 2.94
CA MET A 122 -5.47 8.19 1.53
C MET A 122 -6.68 7.84 0.65
N LEU A 123 -7.38 6.73 0.91
CA LEU A 123 -8.57 6.35 0.16
C LEU A 123 -9.71 7.37 0.31
N VAL A 124 -9.90 7.92 1.52
CA VAL A 124 -10.92 8.96 1.76
C VAL A 124 -10.54 10.24 1.02
N ILE A 125 -9.31 10.70 1.17
CA ILE A 125 -8.82 11.91 0.51
C ILE A 125 -8.90 11.75 -1.01
N THR A 126 -8.41 10.64 -1.57
CA THR A 126 -8.43 10.38 -3.02
C THR A 126 -9.86 10.35 -3.56
N ARG A 127 -10.81 9.77 -2.82
CA ARG A 127 -12.23 9.77 -3.22
C ARG A 127 -12.84 11.17 -3.22
N LEU A 128 -12.56 11.98 -2.21
CA LEU A 128 -13.07 13.37 -2.13
C LEU A 128 -12.45 14.28 -3.21
N THR A 129 -11.21 13.99 -3.59
CA THR A 129 -10.46 14.72 -4.62
C THR A 129 -10.61 14.11 -6.02
N ALA A 130 -11.44 13.08 -6.18
CA ALA A 130 -11.59 12.36 -7.44
C ALA A 130 -12.02 13.25 -8.62
N GLY A 131 -12.81 14.30 -8.34
CA GLY A 131 -13.28 15.28 -9.33
C GLY A 131 -12.24 16.32 -9.75
N TRP A 132 -11.04 16.34 -9.17
CA TRP A 132 -10.01 17.33 -9.48
C TRP A 132 -9.42 17.19 -10.89
N GLY A 133 -9.64 16.06 -11.57
CA GLY A 133 -9.19 15.84 -12.94
C GLY A 133 -7.67 15.99 -13.08
N GLY A 134 -7.23 16.84 -14.02
CA GLY A 134 -5.81 17.09 -14.28
C GLY A 134 -5.03 17.64 -13.09
N TRP A 135 -5.69 18.32 -12.14
CA TRP A 135 -5.04 18.85 -10.93
C TRP A 135 -4.47 17.77 -10.02
N LEU A 136 -4.94 16.52 -10.14
CA LEU A 136 -4.36 15.38 -9.43
C LEU A 136 -2.88 15.16 -9.77
N TRP A 137 -2.43 15.51 -10.98
CA TRP A 137 -1.02 15.44 -11.36
C TRP A 137 -0.17 16.44 -10.57
N LEU A 138 -0.62 17.69 -10.50
CA LEU A 138 0.05 18.75 -9.75
C LEU A 138 0.01 18.47 -8.24
N ALA A 139 -1.16 18.11 -7.70
CA ALA A 139 -1.29 17.73 -6.30
C ALA A 139 -0.37 16.55 -5.94
N GLY A 140 -0.27 15.56 -6.84
CA GLY A 140 0.65 14.44 -6.68
C GLY A 140 2.11 14.86 -6.67
N LEU A 141 2.52 15.76 -7.55
CA LEU A 141 3.88 16.31 -7.57
C LEU A 141 4.19 17.06 -6.26
N LEU A 142 3.28 17.94 -5.82
CA LEU A 142 3.44 18.69 -4.57
C LEU A 142 3.54 17.74 -3.36
N ALA A 143 2.69 16.70 -3.32
CA ALA A 143 2.74 15.67 -2.29
C ALA A 143 4.08 14.93 -2.26
N LEU A 144 4.63 14.54 -3.42
CA LEU A 144 5.91 13.84 -3.54
C LEU A 144 7.10 14.71 -3.10
N VAL A 145 7.06 16.01 -3.43
CA VAL A 145 8.13 16.96 -3.09
C VAL A 145 8.06 17.42 -1.63
N SER A 146 6.86 17.46 -1.05
CA SER A 146 6.65 18.03 0.29
C SER A 146 7.54 17.48 1.42
N PRO A 147 7.89 16.17 1.51
CA PRO A 147 8.77 15.68 2.58
C PRO A 147 10.20 16.23 2.47
N TRP A 148 10.68 16.52 1.26
CA TRP A 148 12.01 17.11 1.05
C TRP A 148 12.04 18.56 1.52
N VAL A 149 11.01 19.33 1.18
CA VAL A 149 10.85 20.72 1.63
C VAL A 149 10.70 20.77 3.15
N ALA A 150 9.87 19.90 3.72
CA ALA A 150 9.71 19.77 5.15
C ALA A 150 11.01 19.33 5.85
N GLY A 151 11.74 18.38 5.28
CA GLY A 151 13.02 17.92 5.80
C GLY A 151 14.05 19.06 5.86
N TRP A 152 14.20 19.81 4.77
CA TRP A 152 15.05 21.00 4.73
C TRP A 152 14.61 22.05 5.77
N ALA A 153 13.32 22.35 5.85
CA ALA A 153 12.80 23.35 6.77
C ALA A 153 13.00 22.95 8.24
N LEU A 154 12.67 21.70 8.61
CA LEU A 154 12.77 21.17 9.97
C LEU A 154 14.23 20.87 10.39
N GLN A 155 15.18 20.82 9.47
CA GLN A 155 16.61 20.72 9.80
C GLN A 155 17.30 22.08 9.81
N GLY A 156 16.71 23.11 9.19
CA GLY A 156 17.24 24.47 9.12
C GLY A 156 16.32 25.49 9.78
N PRO A 157 15.62 26.32 9.00
CA PRO A 157 14.94 27.52 9.48
C PRO A 157 13.81 27.26 10.50
N LEU A 158 13.20 26.08 10.49
CA LEU A 158 12.10 25.67 11.38
C LEU A 158 12.51 24.53 12.32
N SER A 159 13.79 24.44 12.67
CA SER A 159 14.32 23.35 13.52
C SER A 159 13.67 23.26 14.91
N GLU A 160 13.17 24.37 15.45
CA GLU A 160 12.41 24.41 16.71
C GLU A 160 11.10 23.58 16.66
N TRP A 161 10.51 23.42 15.46
CA TRP A 161 9.28 22.64 15.26
C TRP A 161 9.54 21.15 15.03
N ALA A 162 10.80 20.76 14.82
CA ALA A 162 11.17 19.37 14.53
C ALA A 162 10.71 18.37 15.60
N PRO A 163 10.78 18.64 16.92
CA PRO A 163 10.27 17.72 17.94
C PRO A 163 8.77 17.44 17.80
N LEU A 164 7.97 18.46 17.48
CA LEU A 164 6.53 18.34 17.29
C LEU A 164 6.21 17.44 16.08
N PHE A 165 6.86 17.70 14.95
CA PHE A 165 6.67 16.96 13.71
C PHE A 165 7.19 15.51 13.77
N ASN A 166 8.27 15.26 14.51
CA ASN A 166 8.79 13.91 14.73
C ASN A 166 7.92 13.09 15.73
N GLY A 167 7.09 13.76 16.53
CA GLY A 167 6.17 13.12 17.47
C GLY A 167 5.07 12.32 16.76
N ARG A 168 4.56 11.27 17.41
CA ARG A 168 3.52 10.38 16.86
C ARG A 168 2.24 11.10 16.44
N GLY A 169 1.96 12.28 17.03
CA GLY A 169 0.79 13.09 16.69
C GLY A 169 0.82 13.71 15.30
N LEU A 170 2.01 14.01 14.74
CA LEU A 170 2.15 14.64 13.43
C LEU A 170 3.01 13.85 12.44
N ASN A 171 3.86 12.93 12.90
CA ASN A 171 4.76 12.24 12.01
C ASN A 171 4.02 11.43 10.93
N TRP A 172 2.79 10.98 11.18
CA TRP A 172 1.95 10.33 10.18
C TRP A 172 1.71 11.20 8.93
N LEU A 173 1.91 12.52 8.97
CA LEU A 173 1.93 13.38 7.77
C LEU A 173 3.11 13.08 6.84
N GLY A 174 4.26 12.69 7.38
CA GLY A 174 5.49 12.43 6.63
C GLY A 174 6.44 13.62 6.52
N TRP A 175 6.08 14.76 7.12
CA TRP A 175 6.93 15.93 7.27
C TRP A 175 7.77 15.77 8.54
N ILE A 176 8.89 15.06 8.42
CA ILE A 176 9.74 14.68 9.55
C ILE A 176 11.20 15.02 9.25
N SER A 177 12.01 15.26 10.28
CA SER A 177 13.45 15.42 10.13
C SER A 177 14.23 14.13 10.38
N ARG A 178 13.62 13.15 11.06
CA ARG A 178 14.18 11.80 11.27
C ARG A 178 13.11 10.73 11.20
N LYS A 179 13.44 9.54 10.69
CA LYS A 179 12.52 8.40 10.63
C LYS A 179 12.12 7.94 12.03
N PRO A 180 10.83 7.66 12.30
CA PRO A 180 10.42 7.07 13.57
C PRO A 180 10.87 5.62 13.66
N PHE A 181 10.98 5.13 14.90
CA PHE A 181 11.31 3.74 15.17
C PHE A 181 10.02 2.89 15.23
N THR A 182 9.72 2.20 14.14
CA THR A 182 8.53 1.32 13.96
C THR A 182 8.82 0.30 12.86
N GLU A 183 8.23 -0.89 12.92
CA GLU A 183 8.45 -1.96 11.94
C GLU A 183 7.92 -1.61 10.54
N ASP A 184 6.86 -0.81 10.46
CA ASP A 184 6.39 -0.22 9.22
C ASP A 184 6.01 1.25 9.42
N TYR A 185 6.31 2.05 8.41
CA TYR A 185 6.06 3.48 8.37
C TYR A 185 5.77 3.95 6.94
N VAL A 186 4.49 4.19 6.68
CA VAL A 186 3.99 4.71 5.40
C VAL A 186 3.12 5.93 5.71
N PRO A 187 3.73 7.12 5.89
CA PRO A 187 3.01 8.35 6.20
C PRO A 187 2.09 8.79 5.05
N LEU A 188 1.36 9.89 5.25
CA LEU A 188 0.51 10.46 4.22
C LEU A 188 1.33 10.96 3.02
N PHE A 189 2.35 11.79 3.25
CA PHE A 189 3.29 12.26 2.24
C PHE A 189 4.58 11.46 2.32
N PRO A 190 5.14 10.98 1.19
CA PRO A 190 4.80 11.32 -0.20
C PRO A 190 3.69 10.46 -0.83
N TRP A 191 3.23 9.43 -0.12
CA TRP A 191 2.47 8.30 -0.63
C TRP A 191 1.09 8.65 -1.22
N LEU A 192 0.42 9.67 -0.68
CA LEU A 192 -0.81 10.22 -1.25
C LEU A 192 -0.59 10.71 -2.68
N GLY A 193 0.60 11.24 -2.98
CA GLY A 193 0.95 11.68 -4.33
C GLY A 193 1.00 10.53 -5.32
N VAL A 194 1.52 9.37 -4.91
CA VAL A 194 1.52 8.16 -5.73
C VAL A 194 0.08 7.66 -5.96
N MET A 195 -0.77 7.70 -4.93
CA MET A 195 -2.18 7.31 -5.08
C MET A 195 -2.94 8.27 -6.01
N TRP A 196 -2.70 9.58 -5.90
CA TRP A 196 -3.27 10.58 -6.82
C TRP A 196 -2.80 10.40 -8.25
N TRP A 197 -1.52 10.11 -8.49
CA TRP A 197 -1.03 9.77 -9.82
C TRP A 197 -1.64 8.47 -10.35
N GLY A 198 -1.85 7.46 -9.50
CA GLY A 198 -2.61 6.27 -9.86
C GLY A 198 -4.06 6.59 -10.27
N MET A 199 -4.73 7.46 -9.51
CA MET A 199 -6.08 7.94 -9.83
C MET A 199 -6.11 8.68 -11.18
N ALA A 200 -5.20 9.64 -11.37
CA ALA A 200 -5.12 10.45 -12.57
C ALA A 200 -4.81 9.60 -13.81
N ALA A 201 -3.84 8.68 -13.71
CA ALA A 201 -3.53 7.70 -14.74
C ALA A 201 -4.73 6.81 -15.05
N GLY A 202 -5.47 6.38 -14.02
CA GLY A 202 -6.66 5.56 -14.18
C GLY A 202 -7.78 6.28 -14.92
N GLN A 203 -8.08 7.52 -14.54
CA GLN A 203 -9.06 8.35 -15.23
C GLN A 203 -8.65 8.60 -16.69
N TRP A 204 -7.36 8.88 -16.93
CA TRP A 204 -6.82 9.05 -18.27
C TRP A 204 -6.94 7.78 -19.11
N LEU A 205 -6.54 6.62 -18.57
CA LEU A 205 -6.65 5.33 -19.26
C LEU A 205 -8.11 4.98 -19.55
N VAL A 206 -9.01 5.26 -18.62
CA VAL A 206 -10.44 4.97 -18.79
C VAL A 206 -11.08 5.84 -19.88
N VAL A 207 -10.69 7.11 -19.98
CA VAL A 207 -11.26 8.06 -20.96
C VAL A 207 -10.60 7.93 -22.35
N ARG A 208 -9.29 7.62 -22.40
CA ARG A 208 -8.50 7.69 -23.65
C ARG A 208 -7.94 6.38 -24.17
N SER A 209 -7.88 5.31 -23.37
CA SER A 209 -7.37 4.03 -23.89
C SER A 209 -8.51 3.25 -24.55
N ASP A 210 -8.21 2.56 -25.66
CA ASP A 210 -9.06 1.55 -26.32
C ASP A 210 -9.28 0.32 -25.40
N GLY A 211 -9.79 0.55 -24.19
CA GLY A 211 -9.98 -0.43 -23.16
C GLY A 211 -8.71 -1.16 -22.76
N TRP A 212 -7.56 -0.49 -22.54
CA TRP A 212 -6.33 -1.20 -22.11
C TRP A 212 -6.57 -2.05 -20.88
N LEU A 213 -7.31 -1.54 -19.89
CA LEU A 213 -7.71 -2.26 -18.68
C LEU A 213 -8.67 -3.43 -18.94
N SER A 214 -9.34 -3.43 -20.10
CA SER A 214 -10.31 -4.44 -20.54
C SER A 214 -9.72 -5.46 -21.53
N ARG A 215 -8.50 -5.23 -22.02
CA ARG A 215 -7.81 -6.17 -22.91
C ARG A 215 -7.48 -7.48 -22.17
N PRO A 216 -7.59 -8.64 -22.83
CA PRO A 216 -7.32 -9.92 -22.20
C PRO A 216 -5.88 -9.99 -21.68
N LEU A 217 -5.71 -10.78 -20.63
CA LEU A 217 -4.42 -11.11 -20.07
C LEU A 217 -3.80 -12.31 -20.81
N PRO A 218 -2.47 -12.31 -21.04
CA PRO A 218 -1.76 -13.52 -21.37
C PRO A 218 -2.00 -14.61 -20.33
N ARG A 219 -2.16 -15.88 -20.75
CA ARG A 219 -2.45 -17.00 -19.85
C ARG A 219 -1.42 -17.16 -18.72
N VAL A 220 -0.15 -16.84 -19.00
CA VAL A 220 0.96 -16.92 -18.04
C VAL A 220 0.78 -16.00 -16.83
N VAL A 221 0.16 -14.81 -17.02
CA VAL A 221 -0.05 -13.83 -15.94
C VAL A 221 -1.43 -13.90 -15.32
N ALA A 222 -2.33 -14.73 -15.86
CA ALA A 222 -3.69 -14.91 -15.33
C ALA A 222 -3.74 -15.36 -13.85
N PRO A 223 -2.81 -16.20 -13.34
CA PRO A 223 -2.79 -16.54 -11.91
C PRO A 223 -2.62 -15.33 -10.99
N LEU A 224 -1.85 -14.32 -11.43
CA LEU A 224 -1.66 -13.08 -10.66
C LEU A 224 -2.97 -12.30 -10.51
N ALA A 225 -3.83 -12.31 -11.53
CA ALA A 225 -5.16 -11.71 -11.43
C ALA A 225 -6.02 -12.45 -10.39
N GLY A 226 -5.90 -13.78 -10.31
CA GLY A 226 -6.51 -14.59 -9.26
C GLY A 226 -6.12 -14.12 -7.86
N LEU A 227 -4.82 -13.96 -7.60
CA LEU A 227 -4.29 -13.46 -6.33
C LEU A 227 -4.75 -12.03 -6.02
N GLY A 228 -4.67 -11.13 -7.01
CA GLY A 228 -5.02 -9.72 -6.84
C GLY A 228 -6.49 -9.46 -6.49
N ARG A 229 -7.39 -10.41 -6.77
CA ARG A 229 -8.81 -10.36 -6.36
C ARG A 229 -8.99 -10.52 -4.85
N TYR A 230 -8.07 -11.22 -4.18
CA TYR A 230 -8.08 -11.47 -2.73
C TYR A 230 -7.00 -10.67 -1.99
N SER A 231 -6.61 -9.52 -2.53
CA SER A 231 -5.44 -8.77 -2.08
C SER A 231 -5.40 -8.47 -0.58
N LEU A 232 -6.53 -8.05 0.01
CA LEU A 232 -6.57 -7.75 1.45
C LEU A 232 -6.42 -9.01 2.32
N SER A 233 -7.08 -10.11 1.95
CA SER A 233 -6.97 -11.37 2.69
C SER A 233 -5.55 -11.91 2.63
N TYR A 234 -4.96 -11.92 1.44
CA TYR A 234 -3.56 -12.31 1.27
C TYR A 234 -2.61 -11.38 2.04
N TYR A 235 -2.84 -10.06 1.97
CA TYR A 235 -2.05 -9.09 2.73
C TYR A 235 -2.12 -9.37 4.24
N MET A 236 -3.28 -9.77 4.78
CA MET A 236 -3.37 -10.09 6.21
C MET A 236 -2.72 -11.42 6.58
N LEU A 237 -2.68 -12.39 5.66
CA LEU A 237 -2.21 -13.74 5.95
C LEU A 237 -0.72 -13.96 5.67
N HIS A 238 -0.11 -13.22 4.73
CA HIS A 238 1.26 -13.52 4.32
C HIS A 238 2.24 -13.48 5.51
N GLN A 239 2.22 -12.42 6.33
CA GLN A 239 3.20 -12.26 7.42
C GLN A 239 3.04 -13.32 8.52
N PRO A 240 1.83 -13.59 9.06
CA PRO A 240 1.66 -14.71 10.01
C PRO A 240 2.06 -16.07 9.45
N VAL A 241 1.78 -16.33 8.16
CA VAL A 241 2.15 -17.59 7.51
C VAL A 241 3.67 -17.73 7.35
N LEU A 242 4.36 -16.67 6.92
CA LEU A 242 5.82 -16.68 6.77
C LEU A 242 6.51 -16.88 8.12
N ILE A 243 6.12 -16.10 9.15
CA ILE A 243 6.64 -16.23 10.51
C ILE A 243 6.37 -17.64 11.05
N GLY A 244 5.13 -18.12 10.98
CA GLY A 244 4.76 -19.45 11.47
C GLY A 244 5.54 -20.57 10.78
N GLY A 245 5.75 -20.47 9.47
CA GLY A 245 6.56 -21.41 8.71
C GLY A 245 8.04 -21.41 9.12
N LEU A 246 8.64 -20.24 9.32
CA LEU A 246 10.03 -20.12 9.76
C LEU A 246 10.25 -20.59 11.21
N LEU A 247 9.30 -20.32 12.10
CA LEU A 247 9.33 -20.84 13.47
C LEU A 247 9.25 -22.37 13.49
N LEU A 248 8.34 -22.96 12.70
CA LEU A 248 8.23 -24.41 12.56
C LEU A 248 9.51 -25.03 11.99
N ALA A 249 10.07 -24.42 10.93
CA ALA A 249 11.33 -24.89 10.34
C ALA A 249 12.49 -24.81 11.33
N GLY A 250 12.59 -23.73 12.11
CA GLY A 250 13.61 -23.57 13.14
C GLY A 250 13.50 -24.60 14.26
N TRP A 251 12.27 -24.88 14.71
CA TRP A 251 12.00 -25.93 15.69
C TRP A 251 12.40 -27.31 15.18
N LEU A 252 12.02 -27.66 13.94
CA LEU A 252 12.41 -28.93 13.29
C LEU A 252 13.92 -29.05 13.10
N ALA A 253 14.62 -27.94 12.88
CA ALA A 253 16.07 -27.89 12.72
C ALA A 253 16.83 -27.87 14.06
N GLY A 254 16.14 -27.89 15.21
CA GLY A 254 16.76 -27.86 16.54
C GLY A 254 17.39 -26.52 16.91
N ARG A 255 16.93 -25.42 16.33
CA ARG A 255 17.45 -24.05 16.55
C ARG A 255 16.61 -23.21 17.53
N ALA A 256 15.81 -23.84 18.38
CA ALA A 256 14.93 -23.15 19.33
C ALA A 256 15.68 -22.69 20.60
#